data_AF-A0A3N9PGR0-F1
#
_entry.id   AF-A0A3N9PGR0-F1
#
_cell.length_a   1.000
_cell.length_b   1.000
_cell.length_c   1.000
_cell.angle_alpha   90.00
_cell.angle_beta   90.00
_cell.angle_gamma   90.00
#
_symmetry.space_group_name_H-M   'P 1'
#
loop_
_entity.id
_entity.type
_entity.pdbx_description
1 polymer ?
#
loop_
_entity_poly.entity_id
_entity_poly.type
_entity_poly.pdbx_seq_one_letter_code
_entity_poly.pdbx_strand_id
1 'polypeptide(L)'
;TTIAVTYFNLSATAGIAVVGAMPQGLPVFQIPSVSYAELGYLFAGAVAVALVSFADMSTLSHAFALRAGYEVDSNQESIALGAANIATGFFQGFPITSSASRTPVAESAGAKTQITGVVGALCIALLLIFAPSLLKNLPQAALGAIVIFACIKLVEIKGVARLYKLRRGEFVLSIICFLGVVFMGVIKGIFIAVGIALFAFIWRAWKPYNAVLGHVDGLKSYHDITRHPEARLIDGLVLFRWDAPLFFANAETFRDQVLRAVAQAPTSTRWVVVTAEPITDVDITAADMLEDLDEKLHTAGIELFFAEMKDPVKDTLKCYGLFARFGTDTFFPTIEHAVERYIEIYGTKKKM
;
A
#
# COMPACT_ATOMS: atom_id res chain seq x y z
N THR A 1 -41.43 10.95 12.92
CA THR A 1 -41.19 10.51 14.31
C THR A 1 -41.24 11.67 15.30
N THR A 2 -40.48 12.75 15.10
CA THR A 2 -40.49 13.95 15.99
C THR A 2 -41.88 14.55 16.21
N ILE A 3 -42.69 14.68 15.15
CA ILE A 3 -44.07 15.19 15.24
C ILE A 3 -44.93 14.27 16.12
N ALA A 4 -44.85 12.95 15.93
CA ALA A 4 -45.60 11.99 16.73
C ALA A 4 -45.19 12.01 18.21
N VAL A 5 -43.88 12.09 18.50
CA VAL A 5 -43.38 12.19 19.89
C VAL A 5 -43.81 13.49 20.55
N THR A 6 -43.85 14.58 19.80
CA THR A 6 -44.34 15.88 20.29
C THR A 6 -45.85 15.86 20.55
N TYR A 7 -46.63 15.34 19.60
CA TYR A 7 -48.09 15.36 19.67
C TYR A 7 -48.64 14.45 20.77
N PHE A 8 -48.09 13.24 20.91
CA PHE A 8 -48.51 12.26 21.92
C PHE A 8 -47.74 12.36 23.24
N ASN A 9 -46.86 13.36 23.37
CA ASN A 9 -45.97 13.57 24.53
C ASN A 9 -45.27 12.28 25.00
N LEU A 10 -44.81 11.47 24.03
CA LEU A 10 -44.31 10.10 24.28
C LEU A 10 -43.05 10.06 25.15
N SER A 11 -42.31 11.17 25.22
CA SER A 11 -41.19 11.31 26.15
C SER A 11 -41.67 11.22 27.60
N ALA A 12 -42.75 11.94 27.95
CA ALA A 12 -43.28 11.94 29.31
C ALA A 12 -44.20 10.73 29.60
N THR A 13 -44.98 10.29 28.61
CA THR A 13 -46.01 9.25 28.82
C THR A 13 -45.47 7.82 28.65
N ALA A 14 -44.49 7.62 27.77
CA ALA A 14 -43.93 6.32 27.45
C ALA A 14 -42.42 6.22 27.75
N GLY A 15 -41.81 7.25 28.34
CA GLY A 15 -40.39 7.25 28.72
C GLY A 15 -39.42 7.21 27.53
N ILE A 16 -39.85 7.63 26.34
CA ILE A 16 -38.99 7.61 25.15
C ILE A 16 -37.87 8.63 25.31
N ALA A 17 -36.62 8.15 25.28
CA ALA A 17 -35.44 9.01 25.29
C ALA A 17 -35.38 9.87 24.01
N VAL A 18 -35.28 11.19 24.20
CA VAL A 18 -35.18 12.18 23.14
C VAL A 18 -33.84 12.93 23.23
N VAL A 19 -33.47 13.64 22.15
CA VAL A 19 -32.21 14.41 22.08
C VAL A 19 -32.14 15.49 23.17
N GLY A 20 -33.26 16.15 23.49
CA GLY A 20 -33.28 17.23 24.48
C GLY A 20 -32.89 18.58 23.91
N ALA A 21 -32.74 19.59 24.78
CA ALA A 21 -32.45 20.95 24.35
C ALA A 21 -31.02 21.04 23.78
N MET A 22 -30.90 21.59 22.57
CA MET A 22 -29.60 21.92 21.98
C MET A 22 -29.23 23.37 22.29
N PRO A 23 -27.93 23.69 22.43
CA PRO A 23 -27.48 25.07 22.56
C PRO A 23 -27.91 25.88 21.33
N GLN A 24 -28.42 27.09 21.56
CA GLN A 24 -28.82 28.00 20.49
C GLN A 24 -27.62 28.88 20.08
N GLY A 25 -27.44 29.07 18.78
CA GLY A 25 -26.36 29.89 18.22
C GLY A 25 -25.22 29.08 17.61
N LEU A 26 -24.22 29.79 17.09
CA LEU A 26 -23.03 29.19 16.49
C LEU A 26 -21.98 28.86 17.55
N PRO A 27 -21.14 27.84 17.33
CA PRO A 27 -20.01 27.58 18.21
C PRO A 27 -19.11 28.81 18.29
N VAL A 28 -18.67 29.14 19.50
CA VAL A 28 -17.76 30.26 19.73
C VAL A 28 -16.32 29.82 19.45
N PHE A 29 -15.52 30.75 18.94
CA PHE A 29 -14.09 30.53 18.79
C PHE A 29 -13.45 30.32 20.17
N GLN A 30 -12.73 29.22 20.34
CA GLN A 30 -12.01 28.89 21.56
C GLN A 30 -10.67 28.26 21.22
N ILE A 31 -9.60 28.73 21.88
CA ILE A 31 -8.30 28.08 21.81
C ILE A 31 -8.35 26.84 22.74
N PRO A 32 -8.12 25.61 22.23
CA PRO A 32 -8.10 24.43 23.07
C PRO A 32 -7.01 24.53 24.14
N SER A 33 -7.40 24.47 25.42
CA SER A 33 -6.45 24.40 26.54
C SER A 33 -6.09 22.94 26.79
N VAL A 34 -4.93 22.50 26.31
CA VAL A 34 -4.42 21.13 26.49
C VAL A 34 -3.13 21.19 27.30
N SER A 35 -3.07 20.47 28.42
CA SER A 35 -1.84 20.35 29.19
C SER A 35 -0.79 19.52 28.46
N TYR A 36 0.49 19.71 28.79
CA TYR A 36 1.57 18.88 28.23
C TYR A 36 1.38 17.37 28.50
N ALA A 37 0.76 17.02 29.64
CA ALA A 37 0.45 15.63 29.96
C ALA A 37 -0.65 15.07 29.05
N GLU A 38 -1.72 15.83 28.79
CA GLU A 38 -2.81 15.43 27.91
C GLU A 38 -2.37 15.32 26.44
N LEU A 39 -1.42 16.16 26.00
CA LEU A 39 -0.83 16.06 24.66
C LEU A 39 -0.27 14.66 24.40
N GLY A 40 0.44 14.07 25.37
CA GLY A 40 0.97 12.72 25.25
C GLY A 40 -0.12 11.65 25.10
N TYR A 41 -1.19 11.74 25.90
CA TYR A 41 -2.32 10.80 25.82
C TYR A 41 -3.13 10.94 24.53
N LEU A 42 -3.30 12.17 24.04
CA LEU A 42 -4.07 12.48 22.84
C LEU A 42 -3.30 12.17 21.56
N PHE A 43 -1.96 12.20 21.58
CA PHE A 43 -1.12 12.05 20.40
C PHE A 43 -1.41 10.75 19.63
N ALA A 44 -1.45 9.60 20.33
CA ALA A 44 -1.70 8.31 19.69
C ALA A 44 -3.10 8.25 19.04
N GLY A 45 -4.11 8.82 19.71
CA GLY A 45 -5.46 8.93 19.16
C GLY A 45 -5.53 9.87 17.96
N ALA A 46 -4.86 11.02 18.04
CA ALA A 46 -4.79 12.01 16.97
C ALA A 46 -4.10 11.44 15.71
N VAL A 47 -2.99 10.72 15.86
CA VAL A 47 -2.31 10.03 14.75
C VAL A 47 -3.21 8.96 14.14
N ALA A 48 -3.88 8.14 14.96
CA ALA A 48 -4.79 7.11 14.46
C ALA A 48 -5.97 7.71 13.68
N VAL A 49 -6.58 8.78 14.20
CA VAL A 49 -7.66 9.50 13.52
C VAL A 49 -7.16 10.13 12.22
N ALA A 50 -6.00 10.81 12.24
CA ALA A 50 -5.43 11.42 11.05
C ALA A 50 -5.15 10.39 9.94
N LEU A 51 -4.55 9.25 10.28
CA LEU A 51 -4.29 8.17 9.32
C LEU A 51 -5.58 7.60 8.71
N VAL A 52 -6.59 7.34 9.54
CA VAL A 52 -7.88 6.82 9.05
C VAL A 52 -8.63 7.85 8.22
N SER A 53 -8.69 9.11 8.66
CA SER A 53 -9.34 10.19 7.92
C SER A 53 -8.65 10.44 6.57
N PHE A 54 -7.32 10.42 6.53
CA PHE A 54 -6.57 10.54 5.28
C PHE A 54 -6.83 9.36 4.34
N ALA A 55 -6.76 8.12 4.85
CA ALA A 55 -6.99 6.92 4.05
C ALA A 55 -8.41 6.88 3.49
N ASP A 56 -9.42 7.21 4.30
CA ASP A 56 -10.82 7.29 3.91
C ASP A 56 -11.05 8.37 2.83
N MET A 57 -10.54 9.59 3.08
CA MET A 57 -10.68 10.70 2.14
C MET A 57 -9.95 10.45 0.81
N SER A 58 -8.72 9.94 0.85
CA SER A 58 -7.94 9.61 -0.35
C SER A 58 -8.65 8.54 -1.18
N THR A 59 -9.13 7.46 -0.54
CA THR A 59 -9.86 6.39 -1.22
C THR A 59 -11.14 6.91 -1.88
N LEU A 60 -11.91 7.72 -1.14
CA LEU A 60 -13.16 8.28 -1.66
C LEU A 60 -12.89 9.27 -2.80
N SER A 61 -11.93 10.18 -2.63
CA SER A 61 -11.58 11.20 -3.63
C SER A 61 -11.13 10.56 -4.94
N HIS A 62 -10.24 9.55 -4.89
CA HIS A 62 -9.84 8.80 -6.09
C HIS A 62 -11.01 8.06 -6.76
N ALA A 63 -11.93 7.47 -5.98
CA ALA A 63 -13.08 6.77 -6.54
C ALA A 63 -14.03 7.71 -7.31
N PHE A 64 -14.23 8.93 -6.83
CA PHE A 64 -15.03 9.94 -7.54
C PHE A 64 -14.29 10.56 -8.72
N ALA A 65 -13.00 10.85 -8.57
CA ALA A 65 -12.14 11.39 -9.62
C ALA A 65 -12.12 10.48 -10.85
N LEU A 66 -11.97 9.16 -10.63
CA LEU A 66 -12.00 8.17 -11.69
C LEU A 66 -13.36 8.12 -12.42
N ARG A 67 -14.47 8.29 -11.70
CA ARG A 67 -15.82 8.28 -12.28
C ARG A 67 -16.13 9.55 -13.06
N ALA A 68 -15.68 10.70 -12.57
CA ALA A 68 -15.96 12.01 -13.13
C ALA A 68 -14.91 12.46 -14.16
N GLY A 69 -13.79 11.74 -14.30
CA GLY A 69 -12.76 12.01 -15.30
C GLY A 69 -11.87 13.22 -14.96
N TYR A 70 -11.62 13.48 -13.67
CA TYR A 70 -10.68 14.52 -13.23
C TYR A 70 -9.54 13.91 -12.40
N GLU A 71 -8.48 14.70 -12.17
CA GLU A 71 -7.33 14.30 -11.36
C GLU A 71 -7.39 14.92 -9.96
N VAL A 72 -6.89 14.20 -8.96
CA VAL A 72 -6.84 14.61 -7.56
C VAL A 72 -5.39 14.75 -7.13
N ASP A 73 -5.06 15.89 -6.52
CA ASP A 73 -3.79 16.09 -5.83
C ASP A 73 -3.90 15.64 -4.36
N SER A 74 -3.25 14.53 -4.02
CA SER A 74 -3.26 13.95 -2.67
C SER A 74 -2.61 14.85 -1.61
N ASN A 75 -1.60 15.66 -1.98
CA ASN A 75 -0.99 16.59 -1.05
C ASN A 75 -1.96 17.71 -0.72
N GLN A 76 -2.67 18.23 -1.74
CA GLN A 76 -3.66 19.27 -1.55
C GLN A 76 -4.85 18.80 -0.69
N GLU A 77 -5.33 17.56 -0.88
CA GLU A 77 -6.37 16.98 -0.03
C GLU A 77 -5.92 16.86 1.44
N SER A 78 -4.67 16.47 1.66
CA SER A 78 -4.09 16.36 3.01
C SER A 78 -4.02 17.72 3.71
N ILE A 79 -3.59 18.75 2.99
CA ILE A 79 -3.53 20.13 3.51
C ILE A 79 -4.94 20.62 3.83
N ALA A 80 -5.91 20.41 2.93
CA ALA A 80 -7.29 20.81 3.13
C ALA A 80 -7.92 20.11 4.34
N LEU A 81 -7.72 18.80 4.48
CA LEU A 81 -8.21 18.02 5.63
C LEU A 81 -7.60 18.50 6.94
N GLY A 82 -6.30 18.76 6.96
CA GLY A 82 -5.58 19.30 8.13
C GLY A 82 -6.11 20.68 8.53
N ALA A 83 -6.21 21.61 7.58
CA ALA A 83 -6.74 22.95 7.82
C ALA A 83 -8.19 22.92 8.32
N ALA A 84 -9.03 22.06 7.74
CA ALA A 84 -10.41 21.89 8.17
C ALA A 84 -10.52 21.33 9.60
N ASN A 85 -9.65 20.38 9.98
CA ASN A 85 -9.63 19.84 11.34
C ASN A 85 -9.07 20.83 12.37
N ILE A 86 -8.06 21.65 12.01
CA ILE A 86 -7.57 22.73 12.87
C ILE A 86 -8.68 23.76 13.11
N ALA A 87 -9.36 24.21 12.05
CA ALA A 87 -10.51 25.10 12.18
C ALA A 87 -11.59 24.47 13.06
N THR A 88 -11.93 23.20 12.83
CA THR A 88 -12.91 22.46 13.65
C THR A 88 -12.53 22.44 15.13
N GLY A 89 -11.24 22.26 15.46
CA GLY A 89 -10.74 22.31 16.83
C GLY A 89 -10.96 23.67 17.51
N PHE A 90 -10.75 24.78 16.78
CA PHE A 90 -11.03 26.13 17.29
C PHE A 90 -12.52 26.41 17.52
N PHE A 91 -13.41 25.64 16.89
CA PHE A 91 -14.87 25.75 17.04
C PHE A 91 -15.46 24.57 17.82
N GLN A 92 -14.67 23.95 18.72
CA GLN A 92 -15.11 22.92 19.66
C GLN A 92 -15.67 21.65 19.01
N GLY A 93 -15.34 21.40 17.73
CA GLY A 93 -15.81 20.23 17.01
C GLY A 93 -14.95 18.98 17.24
N PHE A 94 -15.47 17.83 16.82
CA PHE A 94 -14.72 16.58 16.74
C PHE A 94 -14.05 16.44 15.37
N PRO A 95 -13.00 15.60 15.22
CA PRO A 95 -12.32 15.42 13.95
C PRO A 95 -13.27 15.03 12.80
N ILE A 96 -13.08 15.63 11.63
CA ILE A 96 -13.90 15.45 10.44
C ILE A 96 -13.12 14.80 9.30
N THR A 97 -13.85 14.14 8.41
CA THR A 97 -13.34 13.52 7.17
C THR A 97 -14.41 13.60 6.08
N SER A 98 -14.12 13.01 4.92
CA SER A 98 -15.05 12.81 3.82
C SER A 98 -16.33 12.06 4.22
N SER A 99 -17.39 12.13 3.41
CA SER A 99 -18.65 11.44 3.71
C SER A 99 -19.10 10.54 2.56
N ALA A 100 -18.78 9.25 2.68
CA ALA A 100 -19.22 8.22 1.74
C ALA A 100 -20.75 8.07 1.64
N SER A 101 -21.52 8.61 2.60
CA SER A 101 -22.98 8.58 2.58
C SER A 101 -23.63 9.85 2.03
N ARG A 102 -23.00 11.02 2.15
CA ARG A 102 -23.58 12.31 1.73
C ARG A 102 -23.13 12.73 0.34
N THR A 103 -21.86 12.50 0.00
CA THR A 103 -21.30 12.87 -1.31
C THR A 103 -22.04 12.21 -2.48
N PRO A 104 -22.33 10.88 -2.47
CA PRO A 104 -23.10 10.27 -3.56
C PRO A 104 -24.53 10.80 -3.67
N VAL A 105 -25.16 11.12 -2.54
CA VAL A 105 -26.52 11.67 -2.53
C VAL A 105 -26.51 13.05 -3.18
N ALA A 106 -25.56 13.91 -2.82
CA ALA A 106 -25.38 15.22 -3.45
C ALA A 106 -25.11 15.10 -4.96
N GLU A 107 -24.19 14.22 -5.37
CA GLU A 107 -23.90 13.97 -6.78
C GLU A 107 -25.14 13.48 -7.54
N SER A 108 -25.89 12.54 -6.98
CA SER A 108 -27.14 12.03 -7.58
C SER A 108 -28.24 13.09 -7.68
N ALA A 109 -28.21 14.10 -6.81
CA ALA A 109 -29.08 15.27 -6.86
C ALA A 109 -28.59 16.33 -7.86
N GLY A 110 -27.48 16.07 -8.57
CA GLY A 110 -26.92 16.96 -9.59
C GLY A 110 -25.89 17.97 -9.07
N ALA A 111 -25.32 17.76 -7.89
CA ALA A 111 -24.25 18.62 -7.37
C ALA A 111 -23.00 18.54 -8.26
N LYS A 112 -22.51 19.71 -8.71
CA LYS A 112 -21.31 19.83 -9.56
C LYS A 112 -20.19 20.66 -8.95
N THR A 113 -20.47 21.38 -7.86
CA THR A 113 -19.52 22.32 -7.25
C THR A 113 -19.52 22.19 -5.73
N GLN A 114 -18.43 22.67 -5.11
CA GLN A 114 -18.25 22.69 -3.66
C GLN A 114 -19.24 23.60 -2.92
N ILE A 115 -19.97 24.46 -3.64
CA ILE A 115 -21.06 25.29 -3.09
C ILE A 115 -22.12 24.43 -2.39
N THR A 116 -22.29 23.17 -2.79
CA THR A 116 -23.18 22.21 -2.10
C THR A 116 -22.84 22.08 -0.62
N GLY A 117 -21.55 22.03 -0.27
CA GLY A 117 -21.09 21.98 1.12
C GLY A 117 -21.36 23.29 1.86
N VAL A 118 -21.16 24.44 1.20
CA VAL A 118 -21.43 25.77 1.76
C VAL A 118 -22.91 25.96 2.06
N VAL A 119 -23.79 25.57 1.14
CA VAL A 119 -25.26 25.60 1.34
C VAL A 119 -25.66 24.69 2.49
N GLY A 120 -25.09 23.47 2.55
CA GLY A 120 -25.32 22.55 3.67
C GLY A 120 -24.92 23.15 5.02
N ALA A 121 -23.75 23.78 5.10
CA ALA A 121 -23.28 24.47 6.30
C ALA A 121 -24.19 25.64 6.69
N LEU A 122 -24.65 26.44 5.71
CA LEU A 122 -25.58 27.54 5.95
C LEU A 122 -26.93 27.05 6.47
N CYS A 123 -27.47 25.96 5.93
CA CYS A 123 -28.71 25.35 6.43
C CYS A 123 -28.57 24.90 7.89
N ILE A 124 -27.44 24.30 8.27
CA ILE A 124 -27.17 23.91 9.66
C ILE A 124 -27.04 25.14 10.55
N ALA A 125 -26.33 26.17 10.12
CA ALA A 125 -26.20 27.44 10.86
C ALA A 125 -27.56 28.10 11.11
N LEU A 126 -28.42 28.19 10.09
CA LEU A 126 -29.77 28.73 10.22
C LEU A 126 -30.63 27.90 11.17
N LEU A 127 -30.55 26.57 11.09
CA LEU A 127 -31.26 25.68 12.01
C LEU A 127 -30.85 25.94 13.47
N LEU A 128 -29.56 26.08 13.76
CA LEU A 128 -29.06 26.32 15.12
C LEU A 128 -29.43 27.71 15.68
N ILE A 129 -29.55 28.72 14.82
CA ILE A 129 -29.91 30.09 15.22
C ILE A 129 -31.42 30.23 15.43
N PHE A 130 -32.22 29.75 14.47
CA PHE A 130 -33.66 30.03 14.41
C PHE A 130 -34.55 28.90 14.93
N ALA A 131 -34.10 27.64 14.88
CA ALA A 131 -34.94 26.48 15.17
C ALA A 131 -34.26 25.36 15.99
N PRO A 132 -33.46 25.65 17.04
CA PRO A 132 -32.80 24.60 17.84
C PRO A 132 -33.81 23.70 18.58
N SER A 133 -35.00 24.21 18.88
CA SER A 133 -36.07 23.44 19.54
C SER A 133 -36.71 22.39 18.64
N LEU A 134 -36.55 22.47 17.32
CA LEU A 134 -37.18 21.54 16.36
C LEU A 134 -36.68 20.10 16.53
N LEU A 135 -35.43 19.92 16.96
CA LEU A 135 -34.84 18.59 17.18
C LEU A 135 -35.00 18.09 18.63
N LYS A 136 -35.56 18.90 19.54
CA LYS A 136 -35.67 18.56 20.98
C LYS A 136 -36.37 17.24 21.23
N ASN A 137 -37.45 16.98 20.49
CA ASN A 137 -38.29 15.79 20.62
C ASN A 137 -37.91 14.68 19.65
N LEU A 138 -36.73 14.76 19.02
CA LEU A 138 -36.25 13.70 18.12
C LEU A 138 -35.91 12.46 18.96
N PRO A 139 -36.50 11.27 18.67
CA PRO A 139 -36.22 10.07 19.45
C PRO A 139 -34.81 9.56 19.23
N GLN A 140 -34.11 9.19 20.31
CA GLN A 140 -32.80 8.53 20.22
C GLN A 140 -32.89 7.20 19.45
N ALA A 141 -34.01 6.48 19.57
CA ALA A 141 -34.26 5.26 18.80
C ALA A 141 -34.26 5.49 17.28
N ALA A 142 -34.76 6.64 16.81
CA ALA A 142 -34.74 6.98 15.39
C ALA A 142 -33.31 7.27 14.90
N LEU A 143 -32.51 7.98 15.70
CA LEU A 143 -31.08 8.20 15.42
C LEU A 143 -30.31 6.86 15.40
N GLY A 144 -30.55 6.00 16.40
CA GLY A 144 -29.94 4.67 16.47
C GLY A 144 -30.29 3.81 15.26
N ALA A 145 -31.55 3.81 14.82
CA ALA A 145 -31.97 3.08 13.62
C ALA A 145 -31.24 3.57 12.35
N ILE A 146 -31.05 4.89 12.19
CA ILE A 146 -30.28 5.46 11.07
C ILE A 146 -28.82 5.04 11.14
N VAL A 147 -28.20 5.04 12.33
CA VAL A 147 -26.81 4.60 12.51
C VAL A 147 -26.66 3.11 12.18
N ILE A 148 -27.56 2.25 12.68
CA ILE A 148 -27.55 0.80 12.36
C ILE A 148 -27.70 0.58 10.85
N PHE A 149 -28.63 1.29 10.21
CA PHE A 149 -28.83 1.20 8.77
C PHE A 149 -27.57 1.60 7.99
N ALA A 150 -26.91 2.69 8.39
CA ALA A 150 -25.64 3.11 7.80
C ALA A 150 -24.54 2.06 8.01
N CYS A 151 -24.40 1.51 9.23
CA CYS A 151 -23.43 0.45 9.53
C CYS A 151 -23.64 -0.79 8.66
N ILE A 152 -24.88 -1.25 8.48
CA ILE A 152 -25.19 -2.41 7.62
C ILE A 152 -24.77 -2.15 6.16
N LYS A 153 -24.92 -0.91 5.68
CA LYS A 153 -24.51 -0.53 4.32
C LYS A 153 -22.99 -0.46 4.14
N LEU A 154 -22.23 -0.22 5.20
CA LEU A 154 -20.76 -0.21 5.17
C LEU A 154 -20.16 -1.62 5.16
N VAL A 155 -20.90 -2.66 5.55
CA VAL A 155 -20.39 -4.04 5.58
C VAL A 155 -20.28 -4.60 4.16
N GLU A 156 -19.06 -4.73 3.65
CA GLU A 156 -18.78 -5.19 2.29
C GLU A 156 -18.40 -6.68 2.21
N ILE A 157 -19.37 -7.57 2.48
CA ILE A 157 -19.15 -9.02 2.50
C ILE A 157 -18.62 -9.56 1.15
N LYS A 158 -19.12 -9.00 0.03
CA LYS A 158 -18.71 -9.42 -1.32
C LYS A 158 -17.23 -9.14 -1.58
N GLY A 159 -16.71 -8.01 -1.09
CA GLY A 159 -15.30 -7.64 -1.22
C GLY A 159 -14.39 -8.63 -0.49
N VAL A 160 -14.72 -8.93 0.77
CA VAL A 160 -13.97 -9.91 1.58
C VAL A 160 -14.03 -11.32 0.97
N ALA A 161 -15.20 -11.75 0.47
CA ALA A 161 -15.35 -13.05 -0.20
C ALA A 161 -14.53 -13.12 -1.51
N ARG A 162 -14.39 -12.00 -2.22
CA ARG A 162 -13.53 -11.92 -3.42
C ARG A 162 -12.06 -12.07 -3.07
N LEU A 163 -11.59 -11.47 -1.96
CA LEU A 163 -10.22 -11.66 -1.48
C LEU A 163 -9.92 -13.13 -1.19
N TYR A 164 -10.85 -13.85 -0.56
CA TYR A 164 -10.69 -15.27 -0.28
C TYR A 164 -10.47 -16.11 -1.55
N LYS A 165 -11.18 -15.80 -2.64
CA LYS A 165 -11.06 -16.51 -3.93
C LYS A 165 -9.79 -16.14 -4.70
N LEU A 166 -9.37 -14.88 -4.67
CA LEU A 166 -8.25 -14.38 -5.49
C LEU A 166 -6.90 -14.50 -4.78
N ARG A 167 -6.81 -14.05 -3.52
CA ARG A 167 -5.56 -13.96 -2.76
C ARG A 167 -5.82 -14.27 -1.29
N ARG A 168 -5.71 -15.56 -0.92
CA ARG A 168 -5.91 -16.04 0.46
C ARG A 168 -5.07 -15.29 1.50
N GLY A 169 -3.84 -14.88 1.14
CA GLY A 169 -2.99 -14.08 2.02
C GLY A 169 -3.62 -12.74 2.40
N GLU A 170 -4.17 -11.99 1.43
CA GLU A 170 -4.84 -10.71 1.67
C GLU A 170 -6.15 -10.89 2.45
N PHE A 171 -6.86 -12.01 2.23
CA PHE A 171 -8.01 -12.37 3.05
C PHE A 171 -7.64 -12.59 4.52
N VAL A 172 -6.59 -13.38 4.80
CA VAL A 172 -6.13 -13.63 6.17
C VAL A 172 -5.72 -12.33 6.85
N LEU A 173 -4.98 -11.46 6.15
CA LEU A 173 -4.60 -10.13 6.67
C LEU A 173 -5.84 -9.29 7.00
N SER A 174 -6.84 -9.27 6.11
CA SER A 174 -8.11 -8.55 6.34
C SER A 174 -8.85 -9.05 7.59
N ILE A 175 -8.94 -10.36 7.78
CA ILE A 175 -9.58 -10.96 8.96
C ILE A 175 -8.80 -10.64 10.23
N ILE A 176 -7.46 -10.71 10.22
CA ILE A 176 -6.64 -10.34 11.36
C ILE A 176 -6.86 -8.86 11.73
N CYS A 177 -6.87 -7.96 10.76
CA CYS A 177 -7.16 -6.54 11.00
C CYS A 177 -8.56 -6.33 11.60
N PHE A 178 -9.58 -7.02 11.05
CA PHE A 178 -10.96 -6.96 11.56
C PHE A 178 -11.04 -7.43 13.02
N LEU A 179 -10.51 -8.62 13.32
CA LEU A 179 -10.51 -9.17 14.68
C LEU A 179 -9.68 -8.30 15.63
N GLY A 180 -8.57 -7.74 15.15
CA GLY A 180 -7.75 -6.79 15.92
C GLY A 180 -8.56 -5.57 16.38
N VAL A 181 -9.33 -4.94 15.48
CA VAL A 181 -10.20 -3.81 15.83
C VAL A 181 -11.33 -4.23 16.76
N VAL A 182 -11.98 -5.38 16.50
CA VAL A 182 -13.11 -5.88 17.30
C VAL A 182 -12.69 -6.18 18.75
N PHE A 183 -11.57 -6.86 18.96
CA PHE A 183 -11.16 -7.30 20.29
C PHE A 183 -10.27 -6.30 21.04
N MET A 184 -9.46 -5.51 20.34
CA MET A 184 -8.49 -4.60 20.97
C MET A 184 -8.91 -3.13 20.93
N GLY A 185 -10.04 -2.83 20.28
CA GLY A 185 -10.53 -1.48 20.07
C GLY A 185 -9.90 -0.79 18.86
N VAL A 186 -10.50 0.32 18.46
CA VAL A 186 -10.19 1.02 17.20
C VAL A 186 -8.73 1.50 17.14
N ILE A 187 -8.25 2.21 18.16
CA ILE A 187 -6.90 2.79 18.16
C ILE A 187 -5.84 1.69 18.04
N LYS A 188 -5.87 0.69 18.92
CA LYS A 188 -4.89 -0.42 18.90
C LYS A 188 -5.01 -1.25 17.63
N GLY A 189 -6.23 -1.53 17.19
CA GLY A 189 -6.51 -2.29 15.97
C GLY A 189 -5.95 -1.61 14.71
N ILE A 190 -6.06 -0.28 14.60
CA ILE A 190 -5.47 0.48 13.49
C ILE A 190 -3.95 0.33 13.46
N PHE A 191 -3.27 0.54 14.60
CA PHE A 191 -1.81 0.41 14.64
C PHE A 191 -1.34 -1.00 14.29
N ILE A 192 -2.06 -2.04 14.74
CA ILE A 192 -1.79 -3.42 14.37
C ILE A 192 -1.99 -3.63 12.87
N ALA A 193 -3.10 -3.13 12.31
CA ALA A 193 -3.39 -3.26 10.89
C ALA A 193 -2.32 -2.59 10.01
N VAL A 194 -1.91 -1.37 10.37
CA VAL A 194 -0.84 -0.64 9.66
C VAL A 194 0.49 -1.38 9.80
N GLY A 195 0.85 -1.84 11.00
CA GLY A 195 2.08 -2.60 11.23
C GLY A 195 2.13 -3.89 10.42
N ILE A 196 1.02 -4.64 10.39
CA ILE A 196 0.88 -5.86 9.59
C ILE A 196 0.97 -5.56 8.09
N ALA A 197 0.35 -4.48 7.62
CA ALA A 197 0.40 -4.08 6.21
C ALA A 197 1.84 -3.71 5.78
N LEU A 198 2.54 -2.91 6.59
CA LEU A 198 3.95 -2.57 6.38
C LEU A 198 4.84 -3.80 6.41
N PHE A 199 4.64 -4.69 7.40
CA PHE A 199 5.39 -5.94 7.49
C PHE A 199 5.15 -6.84 6.27
N ALA A 200 3.90 -6.99 5.82
CA ALA A 200 3.56 -7.77 4.64
C ALA A 200 4.18 -7.19 3.36
N PHE A 201 4.24 -5.86 3.26
CA PHE A 201 4.94 -5.16 2.16
C PHE A 201 6.45 -5.47 2.17
N ILE A 202 7.10 -5.29 3.33
CA ILE A 202 8.53 -5.59 3.50
C ILE A 202 8.82 -7.07 3.20
N TRP A 203 8.01 -7.98 3.74
CA TRP A 203 8.15 -9.42 3.54
C TRP A 203 8.09 -9.81 2.05
N ARG A 204 7.21 -9.16 1.29
CA ARG A 204 7.09 -9.38 -0.16
C ARG A 204 8.32 -8.86 -0.92
N ALA A 205 8.86 -7.72 -0.53
CA ALA A 205 10.09 -7.19 -1.10
C ALA A 205 11.32 -8.05 -0.74
N TRP A 206 11.28 -8.72 0.41
CA TRP A 206 12.38 -9.54 0.92
C TRP A 206 12.56 -10.87 0.17
N LYS A 207 11.46 -11.46 -0.33
CA LYS A 207 11.47 -12.72 -1.09
C LYS A 207 10.81 -12.54 -2.46
N PRO A 208 11.49 -11.83 -3.38
CA PRO A 208 10.98 -11.63 -4.72
C PRO A 208 11.01 -12.93 -5.52
N TYR A 209 10.31 -12.91 -6.65
CA TYR A 209 10.38 -14.01 -7.60
C TYR A 209 11.81 -14.12 -8.15
N ASN A 210 12.28 -15.36 -8.30
CA ASN A 210 13.52 -15.66 -8.97
C ASN A 210 13.33 -16.89 -9.86
N ALA A 211 14.16 -17.00 -10.90
CA ALA A 211 14.06 -18.08 -11.86
C ALA A 211 15.43 -18.40 -12.46
N VAL A 212 15.63 -19.68 -12.77
CA VAL A 212 16.68 -20.10 -13.71
C VAL A 212 16.07 -20.11 -15.10
N LEU A 213 16.75 -19.50 -16.06
CA LEU A 213 16.25 -19.37 -17.42
C LEU A 213 16.89 -20.41 -18.37
N GLY A 214 16.09 -20.91 -19.30
CA GLY A 214 16.51 -21.84 -20.35
C GLY A 214 15.95 -21.45 -21.71
N HIS A 215 16.49 -22.04 -22.77
CA HIS A 215 16.04 -21.78 -24.14
C HIS A 215 14.87 -22.71 -24.51
N VAL A 216 13.79 -22.15 -25.03
CA VAL A 216 12.63 -22.92 -25.50
C VAL A 216 12.59 -22.86 -27.03
N ASP A 217 12.64 -24.03 -27.67
CA ASP A 217 12.59 -24.13 -29.14
C ASP A 217 11.34 -23.42 -29.69
N GLY A 218 11.55 -22.48 -30.62
CA GLY A 218 10.46 -21.72 -31.26
C GLY A 218 10.02 -20.46 -30.51
N LEU A 219 10.50 -20.24 -29.27
CA LEU A 219 10.34 -18.97 -28.57
C LEU A 219 11.62 -18.14 -28.66
N LYS A 220 11.45 -16.81 -28.73
CA LYS A 220 12.58 -15.88 -28.62
C LYS A 220 12.94 -15.71 -27.15
N SER A 221 14.23 -15.47 -26.89
CA SER A 221 14.80 -15.26 -25.56
C SER A 221 14.73 -16.47 -24.62
N TYR A 222 15.04 -16.25 -23.34
CA TYR A 222 15.18 -17.26 -22.31
C TYR A 222 14.03 -17.21 -21.32
N HIS A 223 13.51 -18.37 -20.96
CA HIS A 223 12.28 -18.52 -20.19
C HIS A 223 12.49 -19.35 -18.94
N ASP A 224 11.66 -19.10 -17.93
CA ASP A 224 11.71 -19.79 -16.65
C ASP A 224 11.43 -21.30 -16.80
N ILE A 225 12.41 -22.12 -16.42
CA ILE A 225 12.35 -23.58 -16.54
C ILE A 225 11.26 -24.21 -15.66
N THR A 226 10.79 -23.53 -14.61
CA THR A 226 9.70 -24.02 -13.75
C THR A 226 8.34 -23.93 -14.45
N ARG A 227 8.21 -22.99 -15.40
CA ARG A 227 7.01 -22.79 -16.23
C ARG A 227 7.11 -23.49 -17.58
N HIS A 228 8.34 -23.69 -18.07
CA HIS A 228 8.67 -24.36 -19.32
C HIS A 228 9.62 -25.54 -19.07
N PRO A 229 9.12 -26.71 -18.62
CA PRO A 229 9.96 -27.89 -18.38
C PRO A 229 10.71 -28.40 -19.62
N GLU A 230 10.23 -28.04 -20.82
CA GLU A 230 10.84 -28.31 -22.11
C GLU A 230 12.07 -27.45 -22.42
N ALA A 231 12.34 -26.42 -21.61
CA ALA A 231 13.45 -25.50 -21.81
C ALA A 231 14.81 -26.22 -21.70
N ARG A 232 15.67 -26.00 -22.68
CA ARG A 232 17.04 -26.52 -22.71
C ARG A 232 17.98 -25.58 -21.99
N LEU A 233 18.73 -26.13 -21.04
CA LEU A 233 19.84 -25.45 -20.40
C LEU A 233 21.11 -25.62 -21.23
N ILE A 234 22.02 -24.64 -21.14
CA ILE A 234 23.31 -24.67 -21.83
C ILE A 234 24.35 -25.22 -20.86
N ASP A 235 25.09 -26.25 -21.27
CA ASP A 235 26.10 -26.90 -20.43
C ASP A 235 27.11 -25.88 -19.87
N GLY A 236 27.27 -25.84 -18.55
CA GLY A 236 28.18 -24.95 -17.83
C GLY A 236 27.74 -23.49 -17.72
N LEU A 237 26.54 -23.13 -18.16
CA LEU A 237 26.00 -21.77 -18.07
C LEU A 237 24.72 -21.75 -17.22
N VAL A 238 24.68 -20.87 -16.21
CA VAL A 238 23.48 -20.62 -15.41
C VAL A 238 23.00 -19.20 -15.69
N LEU A 239 21.80 -19.07 -16.26
CA LEU A 239 21.11 -17.80 -16.41
C LEU A 239 20.15 -17.62 -15.23
N PHE A 240 20.40 -16.64 -14.38
CA PHE A 240 19.63 -16.43 -13.15
C PHE A 240 18.91 -15.08 -13.16
N ARG A 241 17.60 -15.09 -12.99
CA ARG A 241 16.76 -13.89 -12.91
C ARG A 241 16.32 -13.59 -11.50
N TRP A 242 16.41 -12.32 -11.12
CA TRP A 242 15.95 -11.79 -9.83
C TRP A 242 15.01 -10.61 -10.04
N ASP A 243 13.74 -10.75 -9.63
CA ASP A 243 12.67 -9.79 -9.95
C ASP A 243 12.48 -8.70 -8.87
N ALA A 244 13.56 -8.05 -8.42
CA ALA A 244 13.50 -6.95 -7.45
C ALA A 244 14.80 -6.10 -7.37
N PRO A 245 14.74 -4.88 -6.80
CA PRO A 245 15.95 -4.19 -6.37
C PRO A 245 16.75 -5.03 -5.36
N LEU A 246 18.06 -4.83 -5.33
CA LEU A 246 18.94 -5.42 -4.34
C LEU A 246 19.20 -4.42 -3.22
N PHE A 247 18.85 -4.80 -2.00
CA PHE A 247 19.04 -3.97 -0.81
C PHE A 247 19.38 -4.84 0.40
N PHE A 248 19.79 -4.19 1.50
CA PHE A 248 20.31 -4.85 2.69
C PHE A 248 19.47 -6.03 3.18
N ALA A 249 18.13 -5.96 3.06
CA ALA A 249 17.29 -7.05 3.52
C ALA A 249 17.49 -8.27 2.62
N ASN A 250 17.35 -8.14 1.30
CA ASN A 250 17.31 -9.29 0.40
C ASN A 250 18.66 -9.72 -0.17
N ALA A 251 19.74 -8.98 0.11
CA ALA A 251 21.09 -9.26 -0.41
C ALA A 251 21.58 -10.68 -0.09
N GLU A 252 21.48 -11.14 1.17
CA GLU A 252 21.88 -12.50 1.53
C GLU A 252 21.02 -13.57 0.85
N THR A 253 19.73 -13.30 0.71
CA THR A 253 18.82 -14.23 0.02
C THR A 253 19.18 -14.34 -1.46
N PHE A 254 19.52 -13.22 -2.11
CA PHE A 254 20.00 -13.23 -3.49
C PHE A 254 21.25 -14.11 -3.63
N ARG A 255 22.28 -13.87 -2.80
CA ARG A 255 23.52 -14.67 -2.77
C ARG A 255 23.22 -16.15 -2.65
N ASP A 256 22.41 -16.53 -1.65
CA ASP A 256 22.11 -17.92 -1.35
C ASP A 256 21.31 -18.58 -2.49
N GLN A 257 20.41 -17.85 -3.17
CA GLN A 257 19.68 -18.37 -4.32
C GLN A 257 20.56 -18.53 -5.56
N VAL A 258 21.50 -17.60 -5.81
CA VAL A 258 22.48 -17.74 -6.90
C VAL A 258 23.35 -18.99 -6.67
N LEU A 259 23.92 -19.13 -5.47
CA LEU A 259 24.73 -20.29 -5.11
C LEU A 259 23.93 -21.60 -5.18
N ARG A 260 22.65 -21.56 -4.81
CA ARG A 260 21.74 -22.71 -4.95
C ARG A 260 21.48 -23.06 -6.40
N ALA A 261 21.27 -22.08 -7.27
CA ALA A 261 21.07 -22.29 -8.70
C ALA A 261 22.31 -22.93 -9.35
N VAL A 262 23.51 -22.49 -8.96
CA VAL A 262 24.78 -23.11 -9.35
C VAL A 262 24.87 -24.56 -8.86
N ALA A 263 24.60 -24.81 -7.58
CA ALA A 263 24.69 -26.14 -7.00
C ALA A 263 23.66 -27.13 -7.57
N GLN A 264 22.52 -26.64 -8.06
CA GLN A 264 21.46 -27.45 -8.68
C GLN A 264 21.61 -27.56 -10.21
N ALA A 265 22.60 -26.90 -10.81
CA ALA A 265 22.84 -26.99 -12.24
C ALA A 265 23.17 -28.44 -12.64
N PRO A 266 22.66 -28.93 -13.79
CA PRO A 266 22.87 -30.32 -14.22
C PRO A 266 24.33 -30.62 -14.62
N THR A 267 25.10 -29.57 -14.92
CA THR A 267 26.51 -29.66 -15.32
C THR A 267 27.34 -28.69 -14.49
N SER A 268 28.64 -28.95 -14.36
CA SER A 268 29.55 -28.06 -13.65
C SER A 268 29.52 -26.66 -14.26
N THR A 269 29.00 -25.70 -13.50
CA THR A 269 28.89 -24.30 -13.90
C THR A 269 30.27 -23.68 -14.10
N ARG A 270 30.41 -22.92 -15.17
CA ARG A 270 31.57 -22.07 -15.46
C ARG A 270 31.17 -20.62 -15.38
N TRP A 271 30.02 -20.26 -15.95
CA TRP A 271 29.51 -18.89 -15.96
C TRP A 271 28.15 -18.82 -15.28
N VAL A 272 27.97 -17.79 -14.46
CA VAL A 272 26.68 -17.37 -13.94
C VAL A 272 26.38 -16.00 -14.51
N VAL A 273 25.29 -15.88 -15.26
CA VAL A 273 24.83 -14.60 -15.79
C VAL A 273 23.55 -14.21 -15.04
N VAL A 274 23.64 -13.14 -14.27
CA VAL A 274 22.49 -12.53 -13.59
C VAL A 274 21.78 -11.62 -14.58
N THR A 275 20.53 -11.93 -14.89
CA THR A 275 19.68 -11.08 -15.73
C THR A 275 19.14 -9.93 -14.86
N ALA A 276 19.76 -8.77 -14.99
CA ALA A 276 19.61 -7.62 -14.12
C ALA A 276 18.55 -6.61 -14.61
N GLU A 277 17.83 -6.90 -15.70
CA GLU A 277 16.72 -6.05 -16.19
C GLU A 277 15.73 -5.65 -15.07
N PRO A 278 15.30 -6.57 -14.18
CA PRO A 278 14.35 -6.24 -13.13
C PRO A 278 15.01 -5.56 -11.91
N ILE A 279 16.34 -5.55 -11.82
CA ILE A 279 17.08 -4.93 -10.71
C ILE A 279 17.07 -3.42 -10.97
N THR A 280 16.20 -2.71 -10.25
CA THR A 280 16.00 -1.26 -10.43
C THR A 280 16.94 -0.40 -9.60
N ASP A 281 17.54 -0.98 -8.55
CA ASP A 281 18.42 -0.28 -7.62
C ASP A 281 19.32 -1.28 -6.89
N VAL A 282 20.47 -0.81 -6.41
CA VAL A 282 21.46 -1.56 -5.61
C VAL A 282 21.96 -0.65 -4.49
N ASP A 283 21.69 -1.00 -3.23
CA ASP A 283 22.25 -0.27 -2.09
C ASP A 283 23.69 -0.70 -1.77
N ILE A 284 24.35 0.04 -0.87
CA ILE A 284 25.75 -0.21 -0.51
C ILE A 284 25.96 -1.61 0.12
N THR A 285 25.00 -2.09 0.92
CA THR A 285 25.11 -3.41 1.55
C THR A 285 24.99 -4.53 0.53
N ALA A 286 24.11 -4.35 -0.46
CA ALA A 286 23.99 -5.25 -1.59
C ALA A 286 25.23 -5.22 -2.49
N ALA A 287 25.86 -4.06 -2.65
CA ALA A 287 27.12 -3.94 -3.38
C ALA A 287 28.24 -4.76 -2.70
N ASP A 288 28.44 -4.59 -1.39
CA ASP A 288 29.41 -5.40 -0.63
C ASP A 288 29.12 -6.91 -0.76
N MET A 289 27.84 -7.30 -0.72
CA MET A 289 27.43 -8.70 -0.92
C MET A 289 27.75 -9.20 -2.33
N LEU A 290 27.60 -8.38 -3.37
CA LEU A 290 27.95 -8.76 -4.75
C LEU A 290 29.46 -8.99 -4.88
N GLU A 291 30.29 -8.19 -4.20
CA GLU A 291 31.73 -8.40 -4.15
C GLU A 291 32.09 -9.74 -3.48
N ASP A 292 31.48 -10.04 -2.34
CA ASP A 292 31.65 -11.32 -1.65
C ASP A 292 31.18 -12.51 -2.50
N LEU A 293 30.10 -12.34 -3.26
CA LEU A 293 29.56 -13.37 -4.14
C LEU A 293 30.50 -13.64 -5.30
N ASP A 294 31.02 -12.60 -5.95
CA ASP A 294 32.01 -12.69 -7.02
C ASP A 294 33.27 -13.42 -6.56
N GLU A 295 33.83 -13.06 -5.40
CA GLU A 295 35.02 -13.70 -4.85
C GLU A 295 34.80 -15.19 -4.55
N LYS A 296 33.62 -15.53 -4.00
CA LYS A 296 33.24 -16.93 -3.74
C LYS A 296 33.09 -17.74 -5.02
N LEU A 297 32.43 -17.19 -6.04
CA LEU A 297 32.28 -17.83 -7.34
C LEU A 297 33.63 -18.00 -8.03
N HIS A 298 34.46 -16.96 -8.02
CA HIS A 298 35.79 -16.99 -8.62
C HIS A 298 36.69 -18.05 -7.96
N THR A 299 36.62 -18.20 -6.63
CA THR A 299 37.34 -19.26 -5.90
C THR A 299 36.89 -20.66 -6.31
N ALA A 300 35.63 -20.82 -6.72
CA ALA A 300 35.09 -22.06 -7.28
C ALA A 300 35.38 -22.25 -8.79
N GLY A 301 36.10 -21.31 -9.42
CA GLY A 301 36.37 -21.32 -10.86
C GLY A 301 35.15 -20.93 -11.71
N ILE A 302 34.22 -20.17 -11.13
CA ILE A 302 32.98 -19.70 -11.75
C ILE A 302 33.06 -18.18 -11.94
N GLU A 303 32.80 -17.69 -13.14
CA GLU A 303 32.77 -16.26 -13.44
C GLU A 303 31.34 -15.72 -13.34
N LEU A 304 31.18 -14.56 -12.67
CA LEU A 304 29.91 -13.87 -12.50
C LEU A 304 29.78 -12.76 -13.54
N PHE A 305 28.66 -12.72 -14.24
CA PHE A 305 28.32 -11.73 -15.26
C PHE A 305 26.94 -11.14 -15.02
N PHE A 306 26.69 -9.96 -15.61
CA PHE A 306 25.39 -9.30 -15.57
C PHE A 306 24.91 -9.02 -16.98
N ALA A 307 23.63 -9.30 -17.27
CA ALA A 307 22.98 -8.93 -18.52
C ALA A 307 21.86 -7.92 -18.27
N GLU A 308 21.68 -6.96 -19.19
CA GLU A 308 20.54 -6.02 -19.19
C GLU A 308 20.45 -5.10 -17.96
N MET A 309 21.58 -4.82 -17.30
CA MET A 309 21.61 -3.89 -16.18
C MET A 309 21.31 -2.46 -16.65
N LYS A 310 20.38 -1.78 -15.98
CA LYS A 310 19.98 -0.40 -16.28
C LYS A 310 21.08 0.60 -15.96
N ASP A 311 21.18 1.67 -16.76
CA ASP A 311 22.24 2.67 -16.62
C ASP A 311 22.27 3.37 -15.25
N PRO A 312 21.14 3.78 -14.62
CA PRO A 312 21.19 4.34 -13.26
C PRO A 312 21.78 3.39 -12.21
N VAL A 313 21.57 2.08 -12.38
CA VAL A 313 22.16 1.06 -11.50
C VAL A 313 23.65 0.93 -11.76
N LYS A 314 24.07 0.93 -13.04
CA LYS A 314 25.49 0.95 -13.40
C LYS A 314 26.20 2.17 -12.83
N ASP A 315 25.59 3.35 -12.90
CA ASP A 315 26.16 4.58 -12.36
C ASP A 315 26.31 4.51 -10.85
N THR A 316 25.34 3.92 -10.15
CA THR A 316 25.42 3.64 -8.71
C THR A 316 26.57 2.68 -8.37
N LEU A 317 26.72 1.59 -9.12
CA LEU A 317 27.83 0.65 -8.95
C LEU A 317 29.20 1.25 -9.26
N LYS A 318 29.30 2.19 -10.22
CA LYS A 318 30.53 2.95 -10.49
C LYS A 318 30.89 3.83 -9.29
N CYS A 319 29.90 4.51 -8.70
CA CYS A 319 30.11 5.32 -7.50
C CYS A 319 30.59 4.48 -6.31
N TYR A 320 30.12 3.23 -6.20
CA TYR A 320 30.60 2.29 -5.17
C TYR A 320 31.94 1.64 -5.50
N GLY A 321 32.49 1.83 -6.71
CA GLY A 321 33.79 1.29 -7.11
C GLY A 321 33.77 -0.13 -7.68
N LEU A 322 32.61 -0.79 -7.74
CA LEU A 322 32.50 -2.20 -8.20
C LEU A 322 32.87 -2.38 -9.68
N PHE A 323 32.69 -1.34 -10.51
CA PHE A 323 33.08 -1.40 -11.92
C PHE A 323 34.59 -1.58 -12.13
N ALA A 324 35.42 -1.05 -11.24
CA ALA A 324 36.87 -1.23 -11.31
C ALA A 324 37.28 -2.67 -10.93
N ARG A 325 36.47 -3.35 -10.10
CA ARG A 325 36.71 -4.72 -9.64
C ARG A 325 36.20 -5.76 -10.65
N PHE A 326 34.95 -5.65 -11.08
CA PHE A 326 34.37 -6.58 -12.05
C PHE A 326 34.93 -6.42 -13.45
N GLY A 327 35.34 -5.21 -13.85
CA GLY A 327 35.73 -4.91 -15.22
C GLY A 327 34.53 -4.63 -16.13
N THR A 328 34.78 -3.93 -17.24
CA THR A 328 33.72 -3.51 -18.18
C THR A 328 33.11 -4.66 -18.97
N ASP A 329 33.88 -5.73 -19.19
CA ASP A 329 33.49 -6.88 -20.01
C ASP A 329 32.50 -7.81 -19.28
N THR A 330 32.21 -7.50 -18.02
CA THR A 330 31.32 -8.27 -17.14
C THR A 330 29.84 -7.93 -17.33
N PHE A 331 29.57 -6.81 -18.01
CA PHE A 331 28.22 -6.28 -18.23
C PHE A 331 27.81 -6.38 -19.70
N PHE A 332 26.89 -7.29 -19.99
CA PHE A 332 26.33 -7.48 -21.32
C PHE A 332 25.06 -6.64 -21.55
N PRO A 333 24.85 -6.12 -22.77
CA PRO A 333 23.66 -5.35 -23.12
C PRO A 333 22.39 -6.21 -23.16
N THR A 334 22.49 -7.48 -23.57
CA THR A 334 21.37 -8.44 -23.64
C THR A 334 21.77 -9.82 -23.13
N ILE A 335 20.79 -10.64 -22.78
CA ILE A 335 21.01 -12.04 -22.38
C ILE A 335 21.60 -12.83 -23.56
N GLU A 336 21.09 -12.59 -24.78
CA GLU A 336 21.57 -13.24 -25.99
C GLU A 336 23.06 -12.96 -26.23
N HIS A 337 23.52 -11.73 -26.02
CA HIS A 337 24.93 -11.39 -26.22
C HIS A 337 25.84 -12.10 -25.21
N ALA A 338 25.40 -12.21 -23.95
CA ALA A 338 26.13 -12.97 -22.93
C ALA A 338 26.26 -14.45 -23.31
N VAL A 339 25.19 -15.04 -23.84
CA VAL A 339 25.16 -16.45 -24.24
C VAL A 339 25.99 -16.69 -25.50
N GLU A 340 25.89 -15.81 -26.51
CA GLU A 340 26.72 -15.88 -27.72
C GLU A 340 28.20 -15.87 -27.34
N ARG A 341 28.60 -14.96 -26.46
CA ARG A 341 29.98 -14.88 -25.96
C ARG A 341 30.44 -16.15 -25.24
N TYR A 342 29.59 -16.72 -24.40
CA TYR A 342 29.88 -18.00 -23.74
C TYR A 342 30.09 -19.15 -24.75
N ILE A 343 29.22 -19.21 -25.77
CA ILE A 343 29.28 -20.24 -26.82
C ILE A 343 30.53 -20.06 -27.68
N GLU A 344 30.97 -18.83 -27.98
CA GLU A 344 32.22 -18.60 -28.71
C GLU A 344 33.43 -19.16 -27.97
N ILE A 345 33.51 -18.95 -26.65
CA ILE A 345 34.65 -19.34 -25.81
C ILE A 345 34.65 -20.85 -25.54
N TYR A 346 33.50 -21.45 -25.25
CA TYR A 346 33.41 -22.83 -24.77
C TYR A 346 32.68 -23.80 -25.71
N GLY A 347 31.87 -23.30 -26.64
CA GLY A 347 31.08 -24.11 -27.58
C GLY A 347 31.89 -24.73 -28.72
N THR A 348 33.07 -24.18 -29.05
CA THR A 348 33.96 -24.71 -30.11
C THR A 348 34.67 -26.01 -29.74
N LYS A 349 34.64 -26.47 -28.48
CA LYS A 349 35.29 -27.73 -28.06
C LYS A 349 34.47 -29.01 -28.29
N LYS A 350 33.25 -28.94 -28.82
CA LYS A 350 32.37 -30.12 -29.06
C LYS A 350 32.36 -30.63 -30.51
N LYS A 351 33.22 -30.08 -31.39
CA LYS A 351 33.44 -30.54 -32.79
C LYS A 351 34.92 -30.93 -33.02
N MET A 352 35.40 -31.98 -32.36
CA MET A 352 36.52 -32.81 -32.83
C MET A 352 36.26 -34.26 -32.45
#